data_AF-A0A5D2HSS7-F1
#
_entry.id   AF-A0A5D2HSS7-F1
#
_cell.length_a   1.000
_cell.length_b   1.000
_cell.length_c   1.000
_cell.angle_alpha   90.00
_cell.angle_beta   90.00
_cell.angle_gamma   90.00
#
_symmetry.space_group_name_H-M   'P 1'
#
loop_
_entity.id
_entity.type
_entity.pdbx_description
1 polymer ?
#
loop_
_entity_poly.entity_id
_entity_poly.type
_entity_poly.pdbx_seq_one_letter_code
_entity_poly.pdbx_strand_id
1 'polypeptide(L)'
;MRNRDSVLNALNGHSDHGRIEIKKILPKISFTLSLQMRSKLPLLSQHYTFRSYGSGQYRRLLQFNTEGYLLRLPLLECWVVSKLHMLIDAVTESYNKYFFGDVGREIYDFFWGDFADWYIEASKATIYHSGDDSVALVAQTVLLYIFENILKLLHPFMPFVTEELWQALPNRREALIISSWPQTSLPRSTDLVKRFENLQALTRAVRNARAEYSVEPAKRITASIVGSEEVIQYISEEKEVLALLSKLDFDNIHFADSPPEDAKQSVHLIASEGLEAYLPLADMVDISAEVQCLSKRLSKMQTEYEGLKARLNSPKKTKVSLLWMSAIHIYPRHERIQKHTIL
;
A
#
# COMPACT_ATOMS: atom_id res chain seq x y z
N MET A 1 37.75 -32.09 -4.68
CA MET A 1 37.41 -31.57 -3.33
C MET A 1 38.06 -30.21 -3.06
N ARG A 2 37.79 -29.21 -3.91
CA ARG A 2 38.13 -27.79 -3.67
C ARG A 2 36.98 -26.98 -4.28
N ASN A 3 35.93 -26.71 -3.52
CA ASN A 3 35.01 -25.57 -3.78
C ASN A 3 33.83 -25.41 -2.82
N ARG A 4 33.68 -26.23 -1.77
CA ARG A 4 32.64 -25.95 -0.75
C ARG A 4 32.99 -24.72 0.09
N ASP A 5 34.26 -24.56 0.44
CA ASP A 5 34.70 -23.46 1.32
C ASP A 5 34.81 -22.12 0.58
N SER A 6 35.01 -22.12 -0.74
CA SER A 6 35.03 -20.90 -1.56
C SER A 6 33.63 -20.28 -1.71
N VAL A 7 32.60 -21.10 -1.92
CA VAL A 7 31.21 -20.65 -2.04
C VAL A 7 30.65 -20.21 -0.68
N LEU A 8 31.00 -20.91 0.40
CA LEU A 8 30.63 -20.51 1.76
C LEU A 8 31.34 -19.23 2.22
N ASN A 9 32.60 -19.02 1.82
CA ASN A 9 33.32 -17.77 2.11
C ASN A 9 32.81 -16.58 1.28
N ALA A 10 32.39 -16.79 0.03
CA ALA A 10 31.73 -15.75 -0.78
C ALA A 10 30.37 -15.33 -0.17
N LEU A 11 29.62 -16.28 0.40
CA LEU A 11 28.35 -15.99 1.08
C LEU A 11 28.53 -15.31 2.44
N ASN A 12 29.66 -15.49 3.12
CA ASN A 12 29.95 -14.88 4.43
C ASN A 12 30.61 -13.49 4.33
N GLY A 13 31.07 -13.08 3.15
CA GLY A 13 31.77 -11.81 2.95
C GLY A 13 30.89 -10.62 2.55
N HIS A 14 29.61 -10.80 2.21
CA HIS A 14 28.75 -9.73 1.71
C HIS A 14 27.49 -9.52 2.57
N SER A 15 27.58 -8.50 3.42
CA SER A 15 26.53 -7.83 4.18
C SER A 15 25.64 -8.70 5.07
N ASP A 16 25.99 -8.77 6.36
CA ASP A 16 25.07 -9.21 7.42
C ASP A 16 23.72 -8.46 7.38
N HIS A 17 23.69 -7.24 6.83
CA HIS A 17 22.46 -6.48 6.60
C HIS A 17 21.46 -7.17 5.66
N GLY A 18 21.89 -7.74 4.54
CA GLY A 18 20.99 -8.41 3.60
C GLY A 18 20.34 -9.66 4.18
N ARG A 19 21.11 -10.47 4.93
CA ARG A 19 20.57 -11.66 5.63
C ARG A 19 19.59 -11.28 6.75
N ILE A 20 19.82 -10.16 7.44
CA ILE A 20 18.94 -9.66 8.50
C ILE A 20 17.62 -9.11 7.93
N GLU A 21 17.68 -8.36 6.84
CA GLU A 21 16.49 -7.84 6.12
C GLU A 21 15.63 -8.98 5.58
N ILE A 22 16.23 -9.95 4.87
CA ILE A 22 15.52 -11.12 4.31
C ILE A 22 14.85 -11.94 5.42
N LYS A 23 15.52 -12.16 6.56
CA LYS A 23 14.93 -12.86 7.72
C LYS A 23 13.80 -12.08 8.40
N LYS A 24 13.74 -10.75 8.27
CA LYS A 24 12.64 -9.92 8.80
C LYS A 24 11.46 -9.82 7.85
N ILE A 25 11.74 -9.79 6.55
CA ILE A 25 10.76 -9.59 5.49
C ILE A 25 10.06 -10.93 5.18
N LEU A 26 10.81 -12.02 4.99
CA LEU A 26 10.23 -13.31 4.56
C LEU A 26 9.14 -13.88 5.47
N PRO A 27 9.25 -13.83 6.81
CA PRO A 27 8.17 -14.31 7.68
C PRO A 27 6.92 -13.43 7.57
N LYS A 28 7.09 -12.11 7.40
CA LYS A 28 5.96 -11.20 7.19
C LYS A 28 5.30 -11.46 5.84
N ILE A 29 6.08 -11.67 4.79
CA ILE A 29 5.53 -12.03 3.47
C ILE A 29 4.82 -13.37 3.56
N SER A 30 5.46 -14.41 4.10
CA SER A 30 4.89 -15.77 4.18
C SER A 30 3.62 -15.85 5.04
N PHE A 31 3.63 -15.21 6.22
CA PHE A 31 2.45 -15.18 7.11
C PHE A 31 1.31 -14.33 6.52
N THR A 32 1.64 -13.20 5.90
CA THR A 32 0.62 -12.29 5.36
C THR A 32 0.10 -12.75 4.01
N LEU A 33 0.93 -13.32 3.13
CA LEU A 33 0.47 -14.04 1.92
C LEU A 33 -0.45 -15.17 2.34
N SER A 34 -0.06 -16.04 3.29
CA SER A 34 -0.91 -17.17 3.68
C SER A 34 -2.25 -16.75 4.31
N LEU A 35 -2.31 -15.63 5.02
CA LEU A 35 -3.53 -15.14 5.67
C LEU A 35 -4.42 -14.27 4.76
N GLN A 36 -3.84 -13.29 4.05
CA GLN A 36 -4.59 -12.40 3.15
C GLN A 36 -4.82 -13.01 1.77
N MET A 37 -3.92 -13.84 1.24
CA MET A 37 -4.25 -14.62 0.04
C MET A 37 -5.33 -15.64 0.37
N ARG A 38 -5.44 -16.22 1.58
CA ARG A 38 -6.61 -17.08 1.89
C ARG A 38 -7.94 -16.34 1.90
N SER A 39 -7.97 -15.05 2.28
CA SER A 39 -9.20 -14.25 2.24
C SER A 39 -9.50 -13.65 0.87
N LYS A 40 -8.47 -13.45 0.03
CA LYS A 40 -8.59 -12.97 -1.37
C LYS A 40 -8.58 -14.09 -2.42
N LEU A 41 -8.13 -15.30 -2.09
CA LEU A 41 -8.20 -16.51 -2.93
C LEU A 41 -9.64 -16.83 -3.33
N PRO A 42 -10.67 -16.60 -2.51
CA PRO A 42 -12.06 -16.72 -2.95
C PRO A 42 -12.41 -15.80 -4.12
N LEU A 43 -11.79 -14.62 -4.25
CA LEU A 43 -11.91 -13.81 -5.48
C LEU A 43 -11.26 -14.54 -6.68
N LEU A 44 -10.21 -15.31 -6.39
CA LEU A 44 -9.51 -16.20 -7.33
C LEU A 44 -10.12 -17.62 -7.46
N SER A 45 -11.21 -17.96 -6.74
CA SER A 45 -11.70 -19.35 -6.66
C SER A 45 -13.22 -19.49 -6.63
N GLN A 46 -13.98 -18.55 -6.08
CA GLN A 46 -15.44 -18.65 -5.92
C GLN A 46 -16.24 -18.10 -7.11
N HIS A 47 -15.63 -17.29 -7.98
CA HIS A 47 -16.23 -16.85 -9.26
C HIS A 47 -15.57 -17.49 -10.50
N TYR A 48 -14.80 -18.56 -10.31
CA TYR A 48 -14.01 -19.14 -11.39
C TYR A 48 -14.86 -20.02 -12.33
N THR A 49 -15.52 -19.36 -13.28
CA THR A 49 -15.77 -19.87 -14.65
C THR A 49 -14.46 -20.08 -15.44
N PHE A 50 -13.30 -20.17 -14.79
CA PHE A 50 -12.04 -20.58 -15.39
C PHE A 50 -12.07 -22.01 -15.96
N ARG A 51 -13.09 -22.80 -15.57
CA ARG A 51 -13.36 -24.12 -16.15
C ARG A 51 -13.99 -24.07 -17.54
N SER A 52 -14.57 -22.92 -17.94
CA SER A 52 -15.37 -22.79 -19.17
C SER A 52 -14.56 -22.34 -20.39
N TYR A 53 -13.54 -21.51 -20.19
CA TYR A 53 -12.73 -21.00 -21.30
C TYR A 53 -11.58 -21.97 -21.58
N GLY A 54 -11.63 -22.61 -22.75
CA GLY A 54 -10.64 -23.60 -23.16
C GLY A 54 -9.21 -23.04 -23.14
N SER A 55 -8.27 -23.86 -22.69
CA SER A 55 -6.82 -23.61 -22.54
C SER A 55 -6.11 -22.95 -23.75
N GLY A 56 -6.71 -23.01 -24.94
CA GLY A 56 -6.18 -22.41 -26.18
C GLY A 56 -6.54 -20.94 -26.44
N GLN A 57 -7.50 -20.35 -25.71
CA GLN A 57 -7.83 -18.93 -25.83
C GLN A 57 -6.96 -18.07 -24.90
N TYR A 58 -6.78 -18.47 -23.64
CA TYR A 58 -5.90 -17.76 -22.68
C TYR A 58 -4.46 -17.64 -23.16
N ARG A 59 -3.87 -18.74 -23.68
CA ARG A 59 -2.48 -18.75 -24.15
C ARG A 59 -2.25 -17.87 -25.38
N ARG A 60 -3.30 -17.59 -26.15
CA ARG A 60 -3.25 -16.67 -27.30
C ARG A 60 -3.34 -15.20 -26.88
N LEU A 61 -4.01 -14.90 -25.76
CA LEU A 61 -4.15 -13.55 -25.22
C LEU A 61 -2.92 -13.10 -24.39
N LEU A 62 -2.14 -14.06 -23.88
CA LEU A 62 -0.90 -13.83 -23.12
C LEU A 62 0.30 -13.37 -23.99
N GLN A 63 0.07 -12.51 -24.99
CA GLN A 63 1.13 -11.91 -25.82
C GLN A 63 1.52 -10.50 -25.32
N PHE A 64 1.76 -10.37 -24.01
CA PHE A 64 2.26 -9.12 -23.42
C PHE A 64 3.71 -8.80 -23.80
N ASN A 65 4.33 -9.68 -24.58
CA ASN A 65 5.71 -9.64 -25.02
C ASN A 65 5.93 -8.67 -26.19
N THR A 66 4.85 -8.11 -26.75
CA THR A 66 4.91 -7.20 -27.90
C THR A 66 4.28 -5.87 -27.56
N GLU A 67 4.97 -4.78 -27.90
CA GLU A 67 4.56 -3.40 -27.59
C GLU A 67 3.16 -3.07 -28.14
N GLY A 68 2.83 -3.52 -29.35
CA GLY A 68 1.53 -3.29 -29.97
C GLY A 68 0.34 -3.93 -29.24
N TYR A 69 0.54 -4.99 -28.45
CA TYR A 69 -0.51 -5.56 -27.59
C TYR A 69 -0.58 -4.83 -26.25
N LEU A 70 0.58 -4.50 -25.67
CA LEU A 70 0.66 -3.76 -24.42
C LEU A 70 -0.10 -2.42 -24.50
N LEU A 71 0.12 -1.66 -25.57
CA LEU A 71 -0.52 -0.35 -25.77
C LEU A 71 -2.02 -0.42 -26.11
N ARG A 72 -2.56 -1.61 -26.36
CA ARG A 72 -4.02 -1.81 -26.57
C ARG A 72 -4.75 -2.16 -25.28
N LEU A 73 -4.02 -2.45 -24.20
CA LEU A 73 -4.64 -2.72 -22.91
C LEU A 73 -5.22 -1.43 -22.34
N PRO A 74 -6.29 -1.53 -21.53
CA PRO A 74 -6.75 -0.39 -20.75
C PRO A 74 -5.63 0.14 -19.83
N LEU A 75 -5.77 1.38 -19.37
CA LEU A 75 -4.70 2.09 -18.66
C LEU A 75 -4.24 1.32 -17.43
N LEU A 76 -5.17 0.80 -16.63
CA LEU A 76 -4.90 0.01 -15.44
C LEU A 76 -4.05 -1.23 -15.75
N GLU A 77 -4.48 -2.05 -16.72
CA GLU A 77 -3.77 -3.27 -17.13
C GLU A 77 -2.39 -2.97 -17.71
N CYS A 78 -2.29 -1.94 -18.57
CA CYS A 78 -1.01 -1.54 -19.15
C CYS A 78 -0.02 -1.05 -18.08
N TRP A 79 -0.49 -0.29 -17.09
CA TRP A 79 0.32 0.19 -15.97
C TRP A 79 0.92 -0.99 -15.20
N VAL A 80 0.09 -1.93 -14.72
CA VAL A 80 0.59 -3.01 -13.86
C VAL A 80 1.50 -3.98 -14.60
N VAL A 81 1.25 -4.24 -15.89
CA VAL A 81 2.12 -5.07 -16.74
C VAL A 81 3.46 -4.37 -16.96
N SER A 82 3.44 -3.05 -17.23
CA SER A 82 4.67 -2.28 -17.37
C SER A 82 5.50 -2.28 -16.09
N LYS A 83 4.86 -2.14 -14.91
CA LYS A 83 5.52 -2.22 -13.60
C LYS A 83 6.09 -3.61 -13.33
N LEU A 84 5.38 -4.68 -13.70
CA LEU A 84 5.91 -6.05 -13.61
C LEU A 84 7.16 -6.23 -14.49
N HIS A 85 7.14 -5.76 -15.73
CA HIS A 85 8.30 -5.86 -16.62
C HIS A 85 9.51 -5.08 -16.07
N MET A 86 9.28 -3.91 -15.47
CA MET A 86 10.31 -3.17 -14.74
C MET A 86 10.85 -3.95 -13.54
N LEU A 87 9.96 -4.58 -12.75
CA LEU A 87 10.37 -5.42 -11.63
C LEU A 87 11.22 -6.60 -12.08
N ILE A 88 10.82 -7.31 -13.14
CA ILE A 88 11.56 -8.47 -13.64
C ILE A 88 12.99 -8.08 -14.02
N ASP A 89 13.17 -6.96 -14.71
CA ASP A 89 14.50 -6.44 -15.06
C ASP A 89 15.32 -6.11 -13.80
N ALA A 90 14.76 -5.33 -12.88
CA ALA A 90 15.44 -4.89 -11.66
C ALA A 90 15.83 -6.08 -10.77
N VAL A 91 14.89 -7.00 -10.52
CA VAL A 91 15.14 -8.19 -9.73
C VAL A 91 16.18 -9.07 -10.39
N THR A 92 16.11 -9.27 -11.71
CA THR A 92 17.11 -10.10 -12.42
C THR A 92 18.50 -9.48 -12.33
N GLU A 93 18.62 -8.16 -12.45
CA GLU A 93 19.89 -7.45 -12.27
C GLU A 93 20.43 -7.60 -10.84
N SER A 94 19.60 -7.34 -9.83
CA SER A 94 19.94 -7.48 -8.41
C SER A 94 20.32 -8.92 -8.05
N TYR A 95 19.65 -9.90 -8.65
CA TYR A 95 19.95 -11.32 -8.47
C TYR A 95 21.33 -11.69 -9.05
N ASN A 96 21.64 -11.20 -10.25
CA ASN A 96 22.96 -11.41 -10.89
C ASN A 96 24.11 -10.78 -10.09
N LYS A 97 23.81 -9.71 -9.33
CA LYS A 97 24.76 -9.04 -8.42
C LYS A 97 24.80 -9.64 -7.01
N TYR A 98 24.02 -10.70 -6.75
CA TYR A 98 23.87 -11.34 -5.43
C TYR A 98 23.29 -10.41 -4.34
N PHE A 99 22.56 -9.37 -4.73
CA PHE A 99 21.89 -8.43 -3.82
C PHE A 99 20.50 -8.94 -3.40
N PHE A 100 20.48 -10.08 -2.71
CA PHE A 100 19.23 -10.76 -2.33
C PHE A 100 18.32 -9.94 -1.41
N GLY A 101 18.89 -8.99 -0.64
CA GLY A 101 18.11 -8.09 0.20
C GLY A 101 17.25 -7.14 -0.62
N ASP A 102 17.84 -6.55 -1.66
CA ASP A 102 17.16 -5.65 -2.59
C ASP A 102 16.12 -6.42 -3.41
N VAL A 103 16.46 -7.63 -3.88
CA VAL A 103 15.49 -8.52 -4.56
C VAL A 103 14.24 -8.73 -3.71
N GLY A 104 14.41 -9.10 -2.44
CA GLY A 104 13.28 -9.35 -1.55
C GLY A 104 12.42 -8.11 -1.31
N ARG A 105 13.05 -6.92 -1.22
CA ARG A 105 12.36 -5.65 -1.03
C ARG A 105 11.61 -5.21 -2.29
N GLU A 106 12.24 -5.27 -3.45
CA GLU A 106 11.62 -4.90 -4.74
C GLU A 106 10.37 -5.75 -5.02
N ILE A 107 10.46 -7.07 -4.79
CA ILE A 107 9.31 -7.96 -4.96
C ILE A 107 8.22 -7.65 -3.93
N TYR A 108 8.59 -7.35 -2.68
CA TYR A 108 7.64 -6.97 -1.62
C TYR A 108 6.87 -5.70 -1.97
N ASP A 109 7.59 -4.65 -2.36
CA ASP A 109 7.03 -3.34 -2.67
C ASP A 109 6.09 -3.43 -3.86
N PHE A 110 6.43 -4.19 -4.90
CA PHE A 110 5.51 -4.44 -6.01
C PHE A 110 4.31 -5.30 -5.60
N PHE A 111 4.52 -6.41 -4.87
CA PHE A 111 3.44 -7.32 -4.50
C PHE A 111 2.37 -6.63 -3.65
N TRP A 112 2.78 -5.90 -2.61
CA TRP A 112 1.84 -5.22 -1.72
C TRP A 112 1.42 -3.88 -2.26
N GLY A 113 2.40 -3.05 -2.61
CA GLY A 113 2.19 -1.66 -3.02
C GLY A 113 1.41 -1.59 -4.32
N ASP A 114 1.87 -2.21 -5.40
CA ASP A 114 1.27 -2.06 -6.72
C ASP A 114 0.18 -3.12 -7.00
N PHE A 115 0.47 -4.40 -6.74
CA PHE A 115 -0.42 -5.48 -7.12
C PHE A 115 -1.62 -5.63 -6.17
N ALA A 116 -1.37 -5.80 -4.86
CA ALA A 116 -2.45 -6.09 -3.91
C ALA A 116 -3.31 -4.87 -3.54
N ASP A 117 -2.70 -3.72 -3.31
CA ASP A 117 -3.40 -2.51 -2.85
C ASP A 117 -4.10 -1.75 -3.99
N TRP A 118 -3.51 -1.75 -5.19
CA TRP A 118 -4.09 -1.06 -6.35
C TRP A 118 -4.71 -2.03 -7.35
N TYR A 119 -3.92 -2.90 -7.97
CA TYR A 119 -4.42 -3.66 -9.12
C TYR A 119 -5.58 -4.61 -8.75
N ILE A 120 -5.46 -5.39 -7.68
CA ILE A 120 -6.54 -6.29 -7.23
C ILE A 120 -7.79 -5.50 -6.84
N GLU A 121 -7.63 -4.39 -6.12
CA GLU A 121 -8.78 -3.58 -5.67
C GLU A 121 -9.46 -2.87 -6.85
N ALA A 122 -8.70 -2.33 -7.79
CA ALA A 122 -9.22 -1.71 -9.00
C ALA A 122 -9.91 -2.73 -9.92
N SER A 123 -9.30 -3.91 -10.11
CA SER A 123 -9.86 -4.99 -10.94
C SER A 123 -11.21 -5.49 -10.44
N LYS A 124 -11.56 -5.28 -9.15
CA LYS A 124 -12.91 -5.59 -8.65
C LYS A 124 -13.99 -4.73 -9.30
N ALA A 125 -13.70 -3.48 -9.65
CA ALA A 125 -14.64 -2.66 -10.41
C ALA A 125 -14.96 -3.37 -11.72
N THR A 126 -13.92 -3.65 -12.50
CA THR A 126 -14.01 -4.29 -13.81
C THR A 126 -14.66 -5.66 -13.76
N ILE A 127 -14.24 -6.55 -12.85
CA ILE A 127 -14.72 -7.94 -12.83
C ILE A 127 -16.17 -8.05 -12.34
N TYR A 128 -16.59 -7.21 -11.39
CA TYR A 128 -17.93 -7.31 -10.79
C TYR A 128 -18.98 -6.39 -11.42
N HIS A 129 -18.55 -5.28 -12.04
CA HIS A 129 -19.45 -4.24 -12.51
C HIS A 129 -19.45 -4.08 -14.03
N SER A 130 -18.51 -4.70 -14.76
CA SER A 130 -18.61 -4.72 -16.22
C SER A 130 -19.73 -5.66 -16.66
N GLY A 131 -20.65 -5.13 -17.47
CA GLY A 131 -21.59 -5.94 -18.25
C GLY A 131 -20.96 -6.54 -19.51
N ASP A 132 -19.64 -6.37 -19.69
CA ASP A 132 -18.86 -6.80 -20.85
C ASP A 132 -17.86 -7.89 -20.46
N ASP A 133 -18.20 -9.13 -20.80
CA ASP A 133 -17.38 -10.32 -20.56
C ASP A 133 -15.96 -10.20 -21.14
N SER A 134 -15.75 -9.38 -22.18
CA SER A 134 -14.44 -9.23 -22.82
C SER A 134 -13.45 -8.43 -21.96
N VAL A 135 -13.91 -7.37 -21.30
CA VAL A 135 -13.07 -6.53 -20.44
C VAL A 135 -12.73 -7.28 -19.15
N ALA A 136 -13.71 -7.98 -18.56
CA ALA A 136 -13.47 -8.86 -17.42
C ALA A 136 -12.45 -9.97 -17.75
N LEU A 137 -12.50 -10.55 -18.95
CA LEU A 137 -11.54 -11.56 -19.40
C LEU A 137 -10.12 -11.01 -19.52
N VAL A 138 -9.96 -9.77 -20.02
CA VAL A 138 -8.65 -9.10 -20.10
C VAL A 138 -8.06 -8.90 -18.70
N ALA A 139 -8.84 -8.34 -17.77
CA ALA A 139 -8.40 -8.14 -16.39
C ALA A 139 -8.01 -9.47 -15.70
N GLN A 140 -8.81 -10.52 -15.87
CA GLN A 140 -8.48 -11.86 -15.34
C GLN A 140 -7.20 -12.45 -15.95
N THR A 141 -6.98 -12.24 -17.25
CA THR A 141 -5.79 -12.72 -17.95
C THR A 141 -4.53 -12.00 -17.45
N VAL A 142 -4.61 -10.68 -17.28
CA VAL A 142 -3.51 -9.87 -16.75
C VAL A 142 -3.22 -10.24 -15.29
N LEU A 143 -4.26 -10.42 -14.46
CA LEU A 143 -4.11 -10.87 -13.08
C LEU A 143 -3.37 -12.19 -12.98
N LEU A 144 -3.77 -13.18 -13.78
CA LEU A 144 -3.10 -14.49 -13.80
C LEU A 144 -1.64 -14.35 -14.26
N TYR A 145 -1.39 -13.58 -15.33
CA TYR A 145 -0.04 -13.34 -15.84
C TYR A 145 0.89 -12.72 -14.80
N ILE A 146 0.44 -11.69 -14.10
CA ILE A 146 1.23 -11.03 -13.06
C ILE A 146 1.49 -12.00 -11.91
N PHE A 147 0.45 -12.69 -11.46
CA PHE A 147 0.56 -13.58 -10.32
C PHE A 147 1.53 -14.75 -10.60
N GLU A 148 1.50 -15.33 -11.81
CA GLU A 148 2.46 -16.36 -12.22
C GLU A 148 3.91 -15.88 -12.18
N ASN A 149 4.19 -14.66 -12.66
CA ASN A 149 5.53 -14.12 -12.63
C ASN A 149 5.98 -13.77 -11.21
N ILE A 150 5.09 -13.22 -10.37
CA ILE A 150 5.36 -13.01 -8.94
C ILE A 150 5.76 -14.33 -8.26
N LEU A 151 5.02 -15.42 -8.50
CA LEU A 151 5.33 -16.73 -7.91
C LEU A 151 6.72 -17.22 -8.33
N LYS A 152 7.09 -17.06 -9.62
CA LYS A 152 8.43 -17.39 -10.10
C LYS A 152 9.52 -16.57 -9.41
N LEU A 153 9.33 -15.25 -9.27
CA LEU A 153 10.30 -14.36 -8.63
C LEU A 153 10.44 -14.67 -7.14
N LEU A 154 9.36 -15.07 -6.46
CA LEU A 154 9.37 -15.41 -5.04
C LEU A 154 9.87 -16.83 -4.74
N HIS A 155 9.82 -17.75 -5.71
CA HIS A 155 10.12 -19.16 -5.50
C HIS A 155 11.49 -19.45 -4.86
N PRO A 156 12.60 -18.75 -5.23
CA PRO A 156 13.90 -18.94 -4.58
C PRO A 156 13.89 -18.65 -3.07
N PHE A 157 12.96 -17.82 -2.59
CA PHE A 157 12.87 -17.42 -1.19
C PHE A 157 11.81 -18.19 -0.41
N MET A 158 10.73 -18.61 -1.06
CA MET A 158 9.57 -19.26 -0.44
C MET A 158 9.05 -20.42 -1.28
N PRO A 159 9.86 -21.48 -1.48
CA PRO A 159 9.57 -22.53 -2.45
C PRO A 159 8.30 -23.31 -2.12
N PHE A 160 8.03 -23.62 -0.86
CA PHE A 160 6.84 -24.41 -0.49
C PHE A 160 5.52 -23.67 -0.70
N VAL A 161 5.45 -22.40 -0.26
CA VAL A 161 4.23 -21.58 -0.38
C VAL A 161 3.94 -21.26 -1.84
N THR A 162 4.98 -20.88 -2.60
CA THR A 162 4.81 -20.56 -4.03
C THR A 162 4.47 -21.80 -4.85
N GLU A 163 4.99 -22.98 -4.50
CA GLU A 163 4.62 -24.24 -5.14
C GLU A 163 3.16 -24.61 -4.86
N GLU A 164 2.69 -24.51 -3.61
CA GLU A 164 1.28 -24.76 -3.26
C GLU A 164 0.34 -23.84 -4.06
N LEU A 165 0.65 -22.54 -4.09
CA LEU A 165 -0.13 -21.55 -4.84
C LEU A 165 -0.08 -21.81 -6.35
N TRP A 166 1.07 -22.21 -6.88
CA TRP A 166 1.25 -22.56 -8.28
C TRP A 166 0.40 -23.77 -8.67
N GLN A 167 0.39 -24.84 -7.87
CA GLN A 167 -0.43 -26.02 -8.15
C GLN A 167 -1.94 -25.73 -8.05
N ALA A 168 -2.34 -24.70 -7.30
CA ALA A 168 -3.74 -24.25 -7.25
C ALA A 168 -4.17 -23.46 -8.50
N LEU A 169 -3.22 -23.00 -9.34
CA LEU A 169 -3.55 -22.29 -10.57
C LEU A 169 -4.13 -23.22 -11.64
N PRO A 170 -5.00 -22.70 -12.51
CA PRO A 170 -5.63 -23.48 -13.55
C PRO A 170 -4.60 -24.07 -14.53
N ASN A 171 -4.83 -25.33 -14.93
CA ASN A 171 -4.04 -26.05 -15.95
C ASN A 171 -2.55 -26.25 -15.60
N ARG A 172 -2.16 -26.26 -14.33
CA ARG A 172 -0.78 -26.57 -13.90
C ARG A 172 -0.61 -28.07 -13.66
N ARG A 173 0.42 -28.64 -14.30
CA ARG A 173 0.85 -30.04 -14.15
C ARG A 173 2.31 -30.19 -13.77
N GLU A 174 3.10 -29.15 -14.03
CA GLU A 174 4.54 -29.12 -13.78
C GLU A 174 4.83 -28.32 -12.52
N ALA A 175 5.88 -28.73 -11.80
CA ALA A 175 6.33 -28.03 -10.60
C ALA A 175 6.90 -26.65 -10.93
N LEU A 176 6.71 -25.68 -10.05
CA LEU A 176 7.24 -24.33 -10.22
C LEU A 176 8.77 -24.32 -10.27
N ILE A 177 9.42 -25.20 -9.51
CA ILE A 177 10.88 -25.31 -9.43
C ILE A 177 11.57 -25.60 -10.78
N ILE A 178 10.88 -26.25 -11.72
CA ILE A 178 11.42 -26.55 -13.07
C ILE A 178 11.02 -25.50 -14.11
N SER A 179 10.25 -24.49 -13.73
CA SER A 179 9.80 -23.45 -14.64
C SER A 179 10.95 -22.51 -15.03
N SER A 180 10.88 -21.95 -16.23
CA SER A 180 11.84 -20.95 -16.68
C SER A 180 11.63 -19.63 -15.93
N TRP A 181 12.76 -19.00 -15.58
CA TRP A 181 12.81 -17.64 -15.08
C TRP A 181 12.06 -16.67 -16.02
N PRO A 182 11.39 -15.62 -15.51
CA PRO A 182 10.72 -14.64 -16.34
C PRO A 182 11.65 -14.00 -17.38
N GLN A 183 11.11 -13.73 -18.57
CA GLN A 183 11.87 -13.08 -19.64
C GLN A 183 12.13 -11.60 -19.29
N THR A 184 13.37 -11.15 -19.46
CA THR A 184 13.77 -9.75 -19.29
C THR A 184 13.58 -8.95 -20.57
N SER A 185 13.68 -7.62 -20.47
CA SER A 185 13.61 -6.69 -21.61
C SER A 185 12.29 -6.76 -22.38
N LEU A 186 11.20 -7.01 -21.65
CA LEU A 186 9.84 -6.95 -22.16
C LEU A 186 9.39 -5.50 -22.38
N PRO A 187 8.46 -5.23 -23.32
CA PRO A 187 8.00 -3.88 -23.62
C PRO A 187 7.32 -3.24 -22.40
N ARG A 188 7.49 -1.94 -22.19
CA ARG A 188 6.86 -1.19 -21.08
C ARG A 188 6.53 0.22 -21.54
N SER A 189 5.46 0.80 -21.01
CA SER A 189 5.09 2.18 -21.30
C SER A 189 5.31 3.07 -20.07
N THR A 190 6.37 3.86 -20.07
CA THR A 190 6.67 4.80 -18.96
C THR A 190 5.68 5.95 -18.89
N ASP A 191 5.12 6.37 -20.03
CA ASP A 191 4.10 7.42 -20.10
C ASP A 191 2.79 6.97 -19.43
N LEU A 192 2.27 5.80 -19.83
CA LEU A 192 1.05 5.24 -19.24
C LEU A 192 1.24 4.91 -17.76
N VAL A 193 2.47 4.54 -17.36
CA VAL A 193 2.78 4.35 -15.95
C VAL A 193 2.60 5.65 -15.16
N LYS A 194 3.11 6.78 -15.66
CA LYS A 194 2.95 8.09 -15.02
C LYS A 194 1.50 8.53 -14.95
N ARG A 195 0.73 8.34 -16.03
CA ARG A 195 -0.71 8.68 -16.05
C ARG A 195 -1.48 7.96 -14.93
N PHE A 196 -1.23 6.67 -14.74
CA PHE A 196 -1.86 5.93 -13.65
C PHE A 196 -1.30 6.33 -12.27
N GLU A 197 0.00 6.62 -12.16
CA GLU A 197 0.59 7.14 -10.91
C GLU A 197 0.01 8.50 -10.50
N ASN A 198 -0.42 9.35 -11.46
CA ASN A 198 -1.18 10.57 -11.18
C ASN A 198 -2.57 10.25 -10.59
N LEU A 199 -3.28 9.27 -11.13
CA LEU A 199 -4.55 8.79 -10.57
C LEU A 199 -4.36 8.24 -9.15
N GLN A 200 -3.27 7.51 -8.91
CA GLN A 200 -2.91 7.03 -7.57
C GLN A 200 -2.64 8.19 -6.61
N ALA A 201 -1.93 9.22 -7.05
CA ALA A 201 -1.65 10.41 -6.26
C ALA A 201 -2.94 11.15 -5.88
N LEU A 202 -3.86 11.34 -6.83
CA LEU A 202 -5.18 11.92 -6.59
C LEU A 202 -5.98 11.10 -5.57
N THR A 203 -6.06 9.78 -5.80
CA THR A 203 -6.78 8.87 -4.91
C THR A 203 -6.22 8.88 -3.49
N ARG A 204 -4.89 8.94 -3.34
CA ARG A 204 -4.22 9.09 -2.03
C ARG A 204 -4.56 10.43 -1.38
N ALA A 205 -4.56 11.54 -2.13
CA ALA A 205 -4.92 12.85 -1.62
C ALA A 205 -6.36 12.85 -1.06
N VAL A 206 -7.32 12.27 -1.81
CA VAL A 206 -8.71 12.15 -1.36
C VAL A 206 -8.82 11.28 -0.11
N ARG A 207 -8.14 10.12 -0.06
CA ARG A 207 -8.14 9.23 1.12
C ARG A 207 -7.55 9.91 2.36
N ASN A 208 -6.47 10.67 2.19
CA ASN A 208 -5.82 11.41 3.27
C ASN A 208 -6.75 12.50 3.81
N ALA A 209 -7.38 13.27 2.92
CA ALA A 209 -8.37 14.27 3.32
C ALA A 209 -9.53 13.64 4.10
N ARG A 210 -10.06 12.51 3.63
CA ARG A 210 -11.11 11.78 4.35
C ARG A 210 -10.67 11.35 5.75
N ALA A 211 -9.43 10.89 5.91
CA ALA A 211 -8.89 10.51 7.21
C ALA A 211 -8.70 11.73 8.12
N GLU A 212 -8.22 12.85 7.59
CA GLU A 212 -8.03 14.11 8.31
C GLU A 212 -9.36 14.66 8.86
N TYR A 213 -10.40 14.68 8.04
CA TYR A 213 -11.74 15.11 8.44
C TYR A 213 -12.57 14.00 9.11
N SER A 214 -11.96 12.85 9.42
CA SER A 214 -12.62 11.71 10.10
C SER A 214 -13.91 11.25 9.42
N VAL A 215 -13.96 11.31 8.10
CA VAL A 215 -15.11 10.89 7.29
C VAL A 215 -15.31 9.38 7.45
N GLU A 216 -16.57 8.95 7.61
CA GLU A 216 -16.89 7.52 7.72
C GLU A 216 -16.38 6.74 6.49
N PRO A 217 -15.72 5.57 6.68
CA PRO A 217 -15.13 4.81 5.58
C PRO A 217 -16.10 4.37 4.48
N ALA A 218 -17.38 4.15 4.82
CA ALA A 218 -18.40 3.70 3.87
C ALA A 218 -19.13 4.85 3.15
N LYS A 219 -19.06 6.09 3.69
CA LYS A 219 -19.79 7.24 3.16
C LYS A 219 -19.28 7.61 1.77
N ARG A 220 -20.20 7.78 0.81
CA ARG A 220 -19.85 8.31 -0.52
C ARG A 220 -19.86 9.83 -0.46
N ILE A 221 -18.85 10.46 -1.06
CA ILE A 221 -18.72 11.92 -1.11
C ILE A 221 -18.65 12.38 -2.56
N THR A 222 -19.15 13.57 -2.83
CA THR A 222 -19.02 14.20 -4.15
C THR A 222 -17.60 14.75 -4.34
N ALA A 223 -17.18 14.92 -5.60
CA ALA A 223 -15.88 15.48 -5.92
C ALA A 223 -15.89 16.23 -7.25
N SER A 224 -15.24 17.39 -7.28
CA SER A 224 -14.93 18.10 -8.53
C SER A 224 -13.43 18.00 -8.79
N ILE A 225 -13.07 17.44 -9.94
CA ILE A 225 -11.70 17.22 -10.37
C ILE A 225 -11.36 18.25 -11.43
N VAL A 226 -10.29 18.99 -11.21
CA VAL A 226 -9.83 20.08 -12.06
C VAL A 226 -8.42 19.82 -12.53
N GLY A 227 -8.16 20.02 -13.83
CA GLY A 227 -6.85 19.75 -14.42
C GLY A 227 -6.77 20.26 -15.85
N SER A 228 -5.68 19.93 -16.54
CA SER A 228 -5.58 20.17 -17.98
C SER A 228 -6.50 19.21 -18.76
N GLU A 229 -6.87 19.59 -19.98
CA GLU A 229 -7.75 18.81 -20.86
C GLU A 229 -7.22 17.38 -21.08
N GLU A 230 -5.92 17.22 -21.34
CA GLU A 230 -5.29 15.90 -21.49
C GLU A 230 -5.42 15.05 -20.22
N VAL A 231 -5.24 15.67 -19.05
CA VAL A 231 -5.30 14.98 -17.75
C VAL A 231 -6.72 14.55 -17.42
N ILE A 232 -7.67 15.43 -17.63
CA ILE A 232 -9.09 15.14 -17.42
C ILE A 232 -9.54 14.00 -18.32
N GLN A 233 -9.09 13.97 -19.58
CA GLN A 233 -9.48 12.93 -20.53
C GLN A 233 -9.16 11.53 -20.00
N TYR A 234 -7.91 11.23 -19.67
CA TYR A 234 -7.56 9.88 -19.22
C TYR A 234 -8.09 9.54 -17.81
N ILE A 235 -8.26 10.52 -16.93
CA ILE A 235 -8.84 10.26 -15.59
C ILE A 235 -10.34 9.99 -15.70
N SER A 236 -11.04 10.67 -16.62
CA SER A 236 -12.47 10.47 -16.85
C SER A 236 -12.78 9.07 -17.40
N GLU A 237 -11.88 8.50 -18.21
CA GLU A 237 -11.96 7.11 -18.67
C GLU A 237 -11.85 6.11 -17.50
N GLU A 238 -11.10 6.44 -16.45
CA GLU A 238 -10.90 5.62 -15.25
C GLU A 238 -11.81 6.04 -14.07
N LYS A 239 -12.92 6.74 -14.35
CA LYS A 239 -13.86 7.26 -13.33
C LYS A 239 -14.35 6.17 -12.37
N GLU A 240 -14.63 4.98 -12.89
CA GLU A 240 -15.10 3.84 -12.07
C GLU A 240 -14.05 3.40 -11.03
N VAL A 241 -12.80 3.27 -11.47
CA VAL A 241 -11.68 2.90 -10.59
C VAL A 241 -11.47 3.98 -9.54
N LEU A 242 -11.47 5.25 -9.95
CA LEU A 242 -11.34 6.37 -9.04
C LEU A 242 -12.45 6.36 -7.98
N ALA A 243 -13.72 6.25 -8.40
CA ALA A 243 -14.88 6.24 -7.50
C ALA A 243 -14.84 5.07 -6.50
N LEU A 244 -14.44 3.88 -6.95
CA LEU A 244 -14.33 2.70 -6.09
C LEU A 244 -13.24 2.89 -5.02
N LEU A 245 -12.04 3.30 -5.46
CA LEU A 245 -10.86 3.35 -4.60
C LEU A 245 -10.91 4.51 -3.60
N SER A 246 -11.48 5.65 -3.98
CA SER A 246 -11.59 6.84 -3.13
C SER A 246 -12.94 6.97 -2.40
N LYS A 247 -13.86 6.00 -2.62
CA LYS A 247 -15.22 6.00 -2.06
C LYS A 247 -16.00 7.27 -2.43
N LEU A 248 -15.83 7.74 -3.66
CA LEU A 248 -16.62 8.84 -4.21
C LEU A 248 -17.97 8.33 -4.70
N ASP A 249 -18.93 9.25 -4.77
CA ASP A 249 -20.21 9.02 -5.41
C ASP A 249 -20.05 9.05 -6.93
N PHE A 250 -20.41 7.96 -7.61
CA PHE A 250 -20.15 7.78 -9.03
C PHE A 250 -20.90 8.82 -9.89
N ASP A 251 -22.12 9.17 -9.52
CA ASP A 251 -22.96 10.08 -10.30
C ASP A 251 -22.56 11.55 -10.11
N ASN A 252 -21.88 11.85 -9.00
CA ASN A 252 -21.53 13.21 -8.57
C ASN A 252 -20.01 13.46 -8.56
N ILE A 253 -19.32 12.92 -9.57
CA ILE A 253 -17.95 13.30 -9.91
C ILE A 253 -18.00 14.20 -11.14
N HIS A 254 -17.57 15.44 -10.96
CA HIS A 254 -17.51 16.46 -12.00
C HIS A 254 -16.08 16.68 -12.47
N PHE A 255 -15.87 16.79 -13.77
CA PHE A 255 -14.59 17.13 -14.38
C PHE A 255 -14.70 18.51 -15.02
N ALA A 256 -13.77 19.41 -14.73
CA ALA A 256 -13.80 20.78 -15.23
C ALA A 256 -12.41 21.36 -15.42
N ASP A 257 -12.27 22.33 -16.33
CA ASP A 257 -10.99 23.02 -16.57
C ASP A 257 -10.77 24.20 -15.61
N SER A 258 -11.74 24.47 -14.73
CA SER A 258 -11.70 25.56 -13.76
C SER A 258 -12.30 25.15 -12.41
N PRO A 259 -11.89 25.81 -11.30
CA PRO A 259 -12.44 25.55 -9.97
C PRO A 259 -13.96 25.74 -9.93
N PRO A 260 -14.69 24.92 -9.15
CA PRO A 260 -16.14 25.07 -9.03
C PRO A 260 -16.50 26.36 -8.27
N GLU A 261 -17.71 26.87 -8.49
CA GLU A 261 -18.17 28.15 -7.90
C GLU A 261 -18.18 28.12 -6.36
N ASP A 262 -18.40 26.94 -5.78
CA ASP A 262 -18.39 26.65 -4.35
C ASP A 262 -17.00 26.21 -3.83
N ALA A 263 -15.91 26.45 -4.57
CA ALA A 263 -14.54 26.10 -4.16
C ALA A 263 -14.16 26.60 -2.75
N LYS A 264 -14.73 27.73 -2.31
CA LYS A 264 -14.51 28.29 -0.96
C LYS A 264 -15.10 27.45 0.17
N GLN A 265 -16.07 26.57 -0.13
CA GLN A 265 -16.74 25.68 0.81
C GLN A 265 -16.27 24.22 0.64
N SER A 266 -15.19 24.01 -0.11
CA SER A 266 -14.61 22.71 -0.39
C SER A 266 -13.20 22.59 0.18
N VAL A 267 -12.79 21.37 0.51
CA VAL A 267 -11.40 21.04 0.76
C VAL A 267 -10.69 21.01 -0.58
N HIS A 268 -9.70 21.89 -0.75
CA HIS A 268 -8.85 21.93 -1.93
C HIS A 268 -7.66 20.99 -1.76
N LEU A 269 -7.53 20.05 -2.69
CA LEU A 269 -6.47 19.06 -2.74
C LEU A 269 -5.66 19.28 -4.01
N ILE A 270 -4.34 19.30 -3.87
CA ILE A 270 -3.41 19.39 -4.99
C ILE A 270 -2.71 18.03 -5.10
N ALA A 271 -2.87 17.40 -6.25
CA ALA A 271 -2.20 16.17 -6.64
C ALA A 271 -1.07 16.47 -7.64
N SER A 272 -0.49 15.43 -8.23
CA SER A 272 0.60 15.55 -9.20
C SER A 272 0.16 16.28 -10.47
N GLU A 273 1.10 16.96 -11.13
CA GLU A 273 0.95 17.56 -12.46
C GLU A 273 -0.19 18.60 -12.60
N GLY A 274 -0.48 19.36 -11.54
CA GLY A 274 -1.49 20.42 -11.58
C GLY A 274 -2.93 19.90 -11.53
N LEU A 275 -3.10 18.62 -11.18
CA LEU A 275 -4.40 18.02 -10.90
C LEU A 275 -4.88 18.46 -9.53
N GLU A 276 -6.08 19.01 -9.47
CA GLU A 276 -6.71 19.49 -8.26
C GLU A 276 -8.02 18.73 -8.02
N ALA A 277 -8.39 18.55 -6.75
CA ALA A 277 -9.70 18.05 -6.37
C ALA A 277 -10.32 18.95 -5.30
N TYR A 278 -11.61 19.18 -5.47
CA TYR A 278 -12.45 19.93 -4.55
C TYR A 278 -13.50 18.99 -3.98
N LEU A 279 -13.44 18.78 -2.66
CA LEU A 279 -14.38 17.95 -1.92
C LEU A 279 -15.28 18.84 -1.06
N PRO A 280 -16.60 18.89 -1.29
CA PRO A 280 -17.49 19.74 -0.51
C PRO A 280 -17.46 19.40 0.98
N LEU A 281 -17.24 20.40 1.84
CA LEU A 281 -17.16 20.20 3.29
C LEU A 281 -18.46 19.65 3.88
N ALA A 282 -19.60 19.96 3.26
CA ALA A 282 -20.92 19.46 3.65
C ALA A 282 -21.00 17.92 3.61
N ASP A 283 -20.28 17.28 2.68
CA ASP A 283 -20.24 15.82 2.57
C ASP A 283 -19.23 15.18 3.51
N MET A 284 -18.22 15.93 3.93
CA MET A 284 -17.13 15.41 4.76
C MET A 284 -17.40 15.54 6.26
N VAL A 285 -18.03 16.63 6.69
CA VAL A 285 -18.18 16.94 8.12
C VAL A 285 -19.62 16.78 8.57
N ASP A 286 -19.87 15.84 9.49
CA ASP A 286 -21.08 15.89 10.30
C ASP A 286 -20.90 16.94 11.40
N ILE A 287 -21.44 18.14 11.15
CA ILE A 287 -21.36 19.29 12.05
C ILE A 287 -21.85 18.91 13.46
N SER A 288 -22.87 18.05 13.55
CA SER A 288 -23.44 17.64 14.84
C SER A 288 -22.49 16.72 15.61
N ALA A 289 -21.85 15.76 14.93
CA ALA A 289 -20.85 14.88 15.50
C ALA A 289 -19.58 15.64 15.89
N GLU A 290 -19.16 16.62 15.09
CA GLU A 290 -17.97 17.43 15.37
C GLU A 290 -18.19 18.31 16.61
N VAL A 291 -19.36 18.94 16.74
CA VAL A 291 -19.74 19.71 17.95
C VAL A 291 -19.77 18.81 19.19
N GLN A 292 -20.28 17.58 19.07
CA GLN A 292 -20.25 16.61 20.18
C GLN A 292 -18.82 16.16 20.54
N CYS A 293 -17.96 15.95 19.54
CA CYS A 293 -16.57 15.56 19.78
C CYS A 293 -15.78 16.70 20.45
N LEU A 294 -15.93 17.93 19.95
CA LEU A 294 -15.31 19.13 20.51
C LEU A 294 -15.81 19.41 21.93
N SER A 295 -17.10 19.31 22.20
CA SER A 295 -17.65 19.50 23.55
C SER A 295 -17.11 18.44 24.54
N LYS A 296 -16.98 17.18 24.12
CA LYS A 296 -16.38 16.11 24.94
C LYS A 296 -14.89 16.34 25.20
N ARG A 297 -14.16 16.87 24.21
CA ARG A 297 -12.74 17.22 24.36
C ARG A 297 -12.57 18.42 25.29
N LEU A 298 -13.44 19.42 25.16
CA LEU A 298 -13.50 20.59 26.05
C LEU A 298 -13.79 20.15 27.48
N SER A 299 -14.76 19.28 27.73
CA SER A 299 -15.06 18.80 29.08
C SER A 299 -13.89 18.03 29.70
N LYS A 300 -13.18 17.22 28.90
CA LYS A 300 -11.96 16.52 29.36
C LYS A 300 -10.85 17.51 29.73
N MET A 301 -10.57 18.49 28.86
CA MET A 301 -9.56 19.54 29.12
C MET A 301 -9.93 20.39 30.33
N GLN A 302 -11.22 20.69 30.52
CA GLN A 302 -11.74 21.40 31.69
C GLN A 302 -11.49 20.61 32.98
N THR A 303 -11.73 19.29 32.96
CA THR A 303 -11.48 18.41 34.10
C THR A 303 -9.99 18.33 34.44
N GLU A 304 -9.12 18.24 33.42
CA GLU A 304 -7.66 18.26 33.60
C GLU A 304 -7.17 19.61 34.16
N TYR A 305 -7.70 20.73 33.65
CA TYR A 305 -7.42 22.07 34.14
C TYR A 305 -7.82 22.24 35.61
N GLU A 306 -9.03 21.81 35.98
CA GLU A 306 -9.52 21.86 37.36
C GLU A 306 -8.67 20.99 38.30
N GLY A 307 -8.28 19.79 37.84
CA GLY A 307 -7.37 18.91 38.56
C GLY A 307 -5.99 19.55 38.79
N LEU A 308 -5.43 20.20 37.78
CA LEU A 308 -4.15 20.93 37.90
C LEU A 308 -4.26 22.15 38.82
N LYS A 309 -5.35 22.93 38.70
CA LYS A 309 -5.63 24.08 39.56
C LYS A 309 -5.81 23.67 41.02
N ALA A 310 -6.53 22.59 41.30
CA ALA A 310 -6.67 22.04 42.64
C ALA A 310 -5.33 21.55 43.22
N ARG A 311 -4.47 20.95 42.40
CA ARG A 311 -3.11 20.55 42.82
C ARG A 311 -2.24 21.76 43.16
N LEU A 312 -2.32 22.85 42.41
CA LEU A 312 -1.60 24.10 42.66
C LEU A 312 -2.09 24.81 43.93
N ASN A 313 -3.40 24.80 44.18
CA ASN A 313 -4.00 25.44 45.36
C ASN A 313 -3.94 24.57 46.64
N SER A 314 -3.57 23.30 46.52
CA SER A 314 -3.44 22.42 47.68
C SER A 314 -2.22 22.80 48.55
N PRO A 315 -2.40 23.04 49.86
CA PRO A 315 -1.34 23.56 50.75
C PRO A 315 -0.17 22.59 50.99
N LYS A 316 -0.27 21.33 50.52
CA LYS A 316 0.77 20.31 50.67
C LYS A 316 1.98 20.49 49.73
N LYS A 317 1.86 21.24 48.63
CA LYS A 317 2.98 21.43 47.67
C LYS A 317 3.71 22.77 47.79
N THR A 318 3.10 23.80 48.39
CA THR A 318 3.79 25.08 48.67
C THR A 318 4.83 24.95 49.78
N LYS A 319 4.72 23.94 50.66
CA LYS A 319 5.74 23.65 51.67
C LYS A 319 7.03 23.05 51.09
N VAL A 320 6.98 22.36 49.95
CA VAL A 320 8.17 21.67 49.41
C VAL A 320 9.15 22.69 48.78
N SER A 321 8.69 23.79 48.19
CA SER A 321 9.62 24.82 47.67
C SER A 321 10.27 25.66 48.79
N LEU A 322 9.55 25.92 49.89
CA LEU A 322 10.09 26.66 51.04
C LEU A 322 11.03 25.81 51.91
N LEU A 323 10.79 24.50 52.04
CA LEU A 323 11.69 23.56 52.73
C LEU A 323 13.00 23.32 51.95
N TRP A 324 12.97 23.32 50.62
CA TRP A 324 14.18 23.20 49.81
C TRP A 324 15.07 24.45 49.86
N MET A 325 14.50 25.66 49.98
CA MET A 325 15.28 26.89 50.12
C MET A 325 15.89 27.07 51.52
N SER A 326 15.25 26.55 52.57
CA SER A 326 15.77 26.61 53.95
C SER A 326 16.83 25.54 54.26
N ALA A 327 16.84 24.42 53.52
CA ALA A 327 17.85 23.36 53.67
C ALA A 327 19.24 23.71 53.09
N ILE A 328 19.36 24.76 52.27
CA ILE A 328 20.64 25.16 51.64
C ILE A 328 21.50 26.02 52.59
N HIS A 329 20.95 26.55 53.69
CA HIS A 329 21.68 27.47 54.59
C HIS A 329 22.17 26.87 55.91
N ILE A 330 21.90 25.60 56.20
CA ILE A 330 22.27 25.00 57.50
C ILE A 330 22.76 23.56 57.28
N TYR A 331 24.06 23.38 57.02
CA TYR A 331 24.89 22.35 57.67
C TYR A 331 26.37 22.43 57.22
N PRO A 332 27.30 22.81 58.11
CA PRO A 332 28.71 22.48 57.97
C PRO A 332 28.99 21.09 58.57
N ARG A 333 29.68 20.25 57.78
CA ARG A 333 30.83 19.38 58.14
C ARG A 333 30.92 18.86 59.60
N HIS A 334 30.81 17.54 59.82
CA HIS A 334 31.81 16.65 60.48
C HIS A 334 31.21 15.32 61.03
N GLU A 335 31.93 14.23 60.71
CA GLU A 335 32.34 13.11 61.59
C GLU A 335 31.52 11.82 61.89
N ARG A 336 32.30 10.72 61.74
CA ARG A 336 32.34 9.39 62.42
C ARG A 336 31.30 8.34 62.02
N ILE A 337 31.65 7.22 61.35
CA ILE A 337 32.62 6.12 61.64
C ILE A 337 32.18 5.20 62.81
N GLN A 338 31.57 4.07 62.41
CA GLN A 338 31.91 2.66 62.74
C GLN A 338 31.23 1.84 63.87
N LYS A 339 31.01 0.55 63.49
CA LYS A 339 31.02 -0.75 64.25
C LYS A 339 29.70 -1.18 64.95
N HIS A 340 29.23 -2.44 64.95
CA HIS A 340 29.70 -3.81 64.57
C HIS A 340 28.44 -4.71 64.33
N THR A 341 28.35 -5.55 63.29
CA THR A 341 28.78 -6.97 63.11
C THR A 341 27.83 -8.05 63.68
N ILE A 342 27.70 -9.15 62.89
CA ILE A 342 27.30 -10.56 63.18
C ILE A 342 25.78 -10.83 63.06
N LEU A 343 25.24 -11.75 62.24
CA LEU A 343 25.71 -12.96 61.54
C LEU A 343 25.53 -12.89 60.01
#